data_AF-A0A7C9J910-F1
#
_entry.id   AF-A0A7C9J910-F1
#
_cell.length_a   1.000
_cell.length_b   1.000
_cell.length_c   1.000
_cell.angle_alpha   90.00
_cell.angle_beta   90.00
_cell.angle_gamma   90.00
#
_symmetry.space_group_name_H-M   'P 1'
#
loop_
_entity.id
_entity.type
_entity.pdbx_description
1 polymer ?
#
loop_
_entity_poly.entity_id
_entity_poly.type
_entity_poly.pdbx_seq_one_letter_code
_entity_poly.pdbx_strand_id
1 'polypeptide(L)' 'MLFDIRRILGGLFAVYGVILVVAGLLDGAEEIAKAEGVRINLWTGVGMLVLAGVFLVWERLRPKDVPDPSDESSGDA' A
#
# COMPACT_ATOMS: atom_id res chain seq x y z
N MET A 1 10.85 12.00 -12.94
CA MET A 1 9.66 11.29 -12.43
C MET A 1 9.97 10.82 -11.00
N LEU A 2 9.75 11.70 -10.02
CA LEU A 2 10.14 11.52 -8.61
C LEU A 2 8.99 10.97 -7.74
N PHE A 3 8.19 10.05 -8.27
CA PHE A 3 7.22 9.36 -7.44
C PHE A 3 7.87 8.10 -6.88
N ASP A 4 8.05 8.08 -5.56
CA ASP A 4 8.61 6.92 -4.87
C ASP A 4 7.71 5.72 -5.06
N ILE A 5 8.30 4.64 -5.55
CA ILE A 5 7.65 3.36 -5.75
C ILE A 5 6.95 2.88 -4.47
N ARG A 6 7.48 3.21 -3.29
CA ARG A 6 6.88 2.87 -1.99
C ARG A 6 5.49 3.49 -1.80
N ARG A 7 5.32 4.74 -2.23
CA ARG A 7 4.05 5.48 -2.11
C ARG A 7 3.03 4.99 -3.14
N ILE A 8 3.49 4.68 -4.36
CA ILE A 8 2.65 4.11 -5.42
C ILE A 8 2.16 2.73 -5.02
N LEU A 9 3.05 1.82 -4.61
CA LEU A 9 2.70 0.48 -4.16
C LEU A 9 1.78 0.53 -2.93
N GLY A 10 2.12 1.32 -1.92
CA GLY A 10 1.29 1.49 -0.71
C GLY A 10 -0.11 2.01 -1.03
N GLY A 11 -0.21 3.03 -1.90
CA GLY A 11 -1.49 3.55 -2.37
C GLY A 11 -2.30 2.52 -3.16
N LEU A 12 -1.66 1.74 -4.04
CA LEU A 12 -2.30 0.69 -4.83
C LEU A 12 -2.87 -0.41 -3.92
N PHE A 13 -2.07 -0.90 -2.97
CA PHE A 13 -2.51 -1.89 -1.98
C PHE A 13 -3.67 -1.35 -1.12
N ALA A 14 -3.66 -0.07 -0.76
CA ALA A 14 -4.75 0.55 -0.02
C ALA A 14 -6.06 0.53 -0.82
N VAL A 15 -6.03 0.99 -2.08
CA VAL A 15 -7.23 1.05 -2.93
C VAL A 15 -7.80 -0.36 -3.19
N TYR A 16 -6.96 -1.30 -3.62
CA TYR A 16 -7.40 -2.67 -3.86
C TYR A 16 -7.84 -3.37 -2.57
N GLY A 17 -7.16 -3.12 -1.45
CA GLY A 17 -7.55 -3.65 -0.15
C GLY A 17 -8.94 -3.19 0.28
N VAL A 18 -9.27 -1.90 0.10
CA VAL A 18 -10.63 -1.38 0.37
C VAL A 18 -11.66 -2.08 -0.52
N ILE A 19 -11.39 -2.20 -1.83
CA ILE A 19 -12.30 -2.87 -2.77
C ILE A 19 -12.58 -4.31 -2.32
N LEU A 20 -11.54 -5.07 -1.95
CA LEU A 20 -11.68 -6.45 -1.50
C LEU A 20 -12.36 -6.59 -0.15
N VAL A 21 -12.15 -5.65 0.78
CA VAL A 21 -12.91 -5.63 2.05
C VAL A 21 -14.39 -5.40 1.78
N VAL A 22 -14.74 -4.42 0.93
CA VAL A 22 -16.14 -4.17 0.57
C VAL A 22 -16.74 -5.39 -0.14
N ALA A 23 -16.05 -5.96 -1.12
CA ALA A 23 -16.50 -7.18 -1.79
C ALA A 23 -16.69 -8.34 -0.80
N GLY A 24 -15.75 -8.54 0.12
CA GLY A 24 -15.82 -9.60 1.13
C GLY A 24 -16.90 -9.40 2.20
N LEU A 25 -17.27 -8.15 2.51
CA LEU A 25 -18.42 -7.84 3.36
C LEU A 25 -19.74 -8.12 2.64
N LEU A 26 -19.75 -8.01 1.31
CA LEU A 26 -20.90 -8.28 0.45
C LEU A 26 -20.92 -9.72 -0.09
N ASP A 27 -19.95 -10.57 0.27
CA ASP A 27 -19.89 -11.98 -0.16
C ASP A 27 -21.20 -12.69 0.17
N GLY A 28 -21.80 -13.29 -0.85
CA GLY A 28 -23.00 -14.10 -0.72
C GLY A 28 -22.73 -15.45 -0.05
N ALA A 29 -23.81 -16.14 0.34
CA ALA A 29 -23.72 -17.46 0.96
C ALA A 29 -23.09 -18.51 0.01
N GLU A 30 -23.25 -18.35 -1.30
CA GLU A 30 -22.70 -19.26 -2.30
C GLU A 30 -21.18 -19.10 -2.45
N GLU A 31 -20.68 -17.86 -2.46
CA GLU A 31 -19.25 -17.54 -2.48
C GLU A 31 -18.55 -18.05 -1.22
N ILE A 32 -19.19 -17.85 -0.06
CA ILE A 32 -18.67 -18.35 1.23
C ILE A 32 -18.63 -19.87 1.25
N ALA A 33 -19.65 -20.55 0.72
CA ALA A 33 -19.69 -22.01 0.65
C ALA A 33 -18.60 -22.58 -0.28
N LYS A 34 -18.31 -21.91 -1.39
CA LYS A 34 -17.21 -22.29 -2.31
C LYS A 34 -15.82 -22.16 -1.67
N ALA A 35 -15.69 -21.31 -0.65
CA ALA A 35 -14.47 -21.08 0.09
C ALA A 35 -14.46 -21.74 1.48
N GLU A 36 -15.19 -22.86 1.64
CA GLU A 36 -15.27 -23.63 2.91
C GLU A 36 -15.69 -22.80 4.13
N GLY A 37 -16.57 -21.82 3.94
CA GLY A 37 -17.03 -20.94 5.01
C GLY A 37 -16.14 -19.72 5.27
N VAL A 38 -15.05 -19.56 4.51
CA VAL A 38 -14.10 -18.44 4.67
C VAL A 38 -14.40 -17.34 3.66
N ARG A 39 -14.52 -16.10 4.13
CA ARG A 39 -14.64 -14.91 3.27
C ARG A 39 -13.28 -14.53 2.70
N ILE A 40 -12.86 -15.18 1.62
CA ILE A 40 -11.51 -15.03 1.05
C ILE A 40 -11.23 -13.59 0.59
N ASN A 41 -12.23 -12.93 0.01
CA ASN A 41 -12.13 -11.53 -0.40
C ASN A 41 -11.86 -10.62 0.81
N LEU A 42 -12.56 -10.87 1.92
CA LEU A 42 -12.41 -10.09 3.15
C LEU A 42 -11.01 -10.28 3.75
N TRP A 43 -10.56 -11.52 3.93
CA TRP A 43 -9.24 -11.81 4.50
C TRP A 43 -8.10 -11.29 3.63
N THR A 44 -8.23 -11.43 2.31
CA THR A 44 -7.25 -10.89 1.36
C THR A 44 -7.22 -9.37 1.41
N GLY A 45 -8.39 -8.72 1.41
CA GLY A 45 -8.51 -7.27 1.52
C GLY A 45 -7.90 -6.73 2.82
N VAL A 46 -8.19 -7.36 3.95
CA VAL A 46 -7.59 -7.02 5.26
C VAL A 46 -6.07 -7.15 5.20
N GLY A 47 -5.54 -8.24 4.64
CA GLY A 47 -4.10 -8.43 4.45
C GLY A 47 -3.46 -7.32 3.61
N MET A 48 -4.11 -6.92 2.51
CA MET A 48 -3.64 -5.82 1.67
C MET A 48 -3.66 -4.46 2.39
N LEU A 49 -4.69 -4.20 3.21
CA LEU A 49 -4.75 -2.97 4.00
C LEU A 49 -3.67 -2.90 5.09
N VAL A 50 -3.39 -4.02 5.75
CA VAL A 50 -2.28 -4.11 6.71
C VAL A 50 -0.96 -3.81 6.02
N LEU A 51 -0.71 -4.42 4.85
CA LEU A 51 0.51 -4.19 4.09
C LEU A 51 0.62 -2.74 3.61
N ALA A 52 -0.47 -2.15 3.12
CA ALA A 52 -0.52 -0.73 2.76
C ALA A 52 -0.19 0.17 3.95
N GLY A 53 -0.75 -0.11 5.13
CA GLY A 53 -0.45 0.59 6.37
C GLY A 53 1.04 0.51 6.73
N VAL A 54 1.64 -0.67 6.61
CA VAL A 54 3.09 -0.85 6.82
C VAL A 54 3.90 0.01 5.86
N PHE A 55 3.58 0.03 4.56
CA PHE A 55 4.27 0.87 3.59
C PHE A 55 4.15 2.37 3.88
N LEU A 56 2.96 2.83 4.27
CA LEU A 56 2.72 4.24 4.61
C LEU A 56 3.43 4.66 5.89
N VAL A 57 3.39 3.83 6.93
CA VAL A 57 4.13 4.05 8.19
C VAL A 57 5.62 4.07 7.91
N TRP A 58 6.13 3.14 7.10
CA TRP A 58 7.54 3.09 6.77
C TRP A 58 8.00 4.29 5.92
N GLU A 59 7.21 4.73 4.94
CA GLU A 59 7.49 5.97 4.20
C GLU A 59 7.53 7.19 5.14
N ARG A 60 6.61 7.25 6.10
CA ARG A 60 6.58 8.33 7.10
C ARG A 60 7.82 8.32 8.01
N LEU A 61 8.35 7.14 8.31
CA LEU A 61 9.54 6.93 9.15
C LEU A 61 10.86 7.09 8.40
N ARG A 62 10.88 6.96 7.06
CA ARG A 62 12.03 7.27 6.21
C ARG A 62 11.73 8.46 5.31
N PRO A 63 11.82 9.70 5.84
CA PRO A 63 11.86 10.91 5.02
C PRO A 63 12.90 10.75 3.92
N LYS A 64 12.61 11.26 2.73
CA LYS A 64 13.59 11.30 1.66
C LYS A 64 14.47 12.51 1.90
N ASP A 65 15.75 12.27 2.12
CA ASP A 65 16.73 13.35 2.17
C ASP A 65 16.67 14.10 0.84
N VAL A 66 16.31 15.38 0.93
CA VAL A 66 16.39 16.30 -0.20
C VAL A 66 17.89 16.57 -0.39
N PRO A 67 18.45 16.40 -1.60
CA PRO A 67 19.85 16.75 -1.86
C PRO A 67 20.10 18.20 -1.42
N ASP A 68 21.15 18.40 -0.61
CA ASP A 68 21.55 19.73 -0.15
C ASP A 68 22.10 20.51 -1.36
N PRO A 69 21.55 21.70 -1.70
CA PRO A 69 22.05 22.51 -2.80
C PRO A 69 23.51 22.98 -2.63
N SER A 70 24.19 22.69 -1.50
CA SER A 70 25.60 23.04 -1.29
C SER A 70 26.61 22.22 -2.08
N ASP A 71 26.23 21.07 -2.66
CA ASP A 71 27.18 20.17 -3.34
C ASP A 71 27.60 20.64 -4.76
N GLU A 72 26.92 21.64 -5.35
CA GLU A 72 27.23 22.13 -6.71
C GLU A 72 28.21 23.32 -6.75
N SER A 73 28.60 23.89 -5.60
CA SER A 73 29.48 25.08 -5.56
C SER A 73 30.98 24.78 -5.41
N SER A 74 31.38 23.51 -5.24
CA SER A 74 32.80 23.15 -5.05
C SER A 74 33.38 22.54 -6.33
N GLY A 75 33.40 23.35 -7.39
CA GLY A 75 34.03 23.06 -8.68
C GLY A 75 34.77 24.28 -9.22
N ASP A 76 35.44 25.03 -8.33
CA ASP A 76 36.57 25.93 -8.64
C ASP A 76 37.72 25.11 -9.27
N ALA A 77 38.66 25.63 -10.06
CA ALA A 77 38.90 26.89 -10.76
C ALA A 77 40.21 26.67 -11.54
#